data_AF-A0AAD7D0P2-F1
#
_entry.id   AF-A0AAD7D0P2-F1
#
_cell.length_a   1.000
_cell.length_b   1.000
_cell.length_c   1.000
_cell.angle_alpha   90.00
_cell.angle_beta   90.00
_cell.angle_gamma   90.00
#
_symmetry.space_group_name_H-M   'P 1'
#
loop_
_entity.id
_entity.type
_entity.pdbx_description
1 polymer ?
#
loop_
_entity_poly.entity_id
_entity_poly.type
_entity_poly.pdbx_seq_one_letter_code
_entity_poly.pdbx_strand_id
1 'polypeptide(L)'
;MSHNPFGITILPADKQLDENWSDFKDTLVSLVHGRGLEVYLNGTTICPSPPTFNGHPTPANSLMASTNEWDLRDGLMGSILYQNVKDPKAHGLLSNDMAHQMWVALHSKFTHASEVLKGLATERLHALRIEVSCAGAHIMDAKMNSVILGSLPNVEFASSILQLQSHTVTVKLISLLRTCWEYLYKKELATNFGTHGTSCGNCPVSGHTTELSWACGKGHEGQGPRWWVSPAGMEPRLQDVEAVKAMRVAKQNTKMTRIAAAQVAAAAAQVTVPAPAVVTLNTAAFTSPMPI
;
A
#
# COMPACT_ATOMS: atom_id res chain seq x y z
N MET A 1 -30.65 3.49 -24.58
CA MET A 1 -29.25 3.93 -24.48
C MET A 1 -29.20 5.38 -24.93
N SER A 2 -28.92 6.33 -24.04
CA SER A 2 -28.79 7.73 -24.43
C SER A 2 -27.58 7.86 -25.36
N HIS A 3 -27.81 8.20 -26.63
CA HIS A 3 -26.71 8.49 -27.55
C HIS A 3 -25.99 9.73 -27.03
N ASN A 4 -24.74 9.56 -26.58
CA ASN A 4 -23.89 10.68 -26.25
C ASN A 4 -23.53 11.39 -27.57
N PRO A 5 -24.02 12.62 -27.81
CA PRO A 5 -23.85 13.29 -29.10
C PRO A 5 -22.38 13.59 -29.44
N PHE A 6 -21.49 13.58 -28.44
CA PHE A 6 -20.07 13.88 -28.60
C PHE A 6 -19.20 12.63 -28.75
N GLY A 7 -19.79 11.43 -28.73
CA GLY A 7 -19.05 10.17 -28.83
C GLY A 7 -18.12 9.88 -27.65
N ILE A 8 -18.20 10.64 -26.55
CA ILE A 8 -17.39 10.42 -25.34
C ILE A 8 -17.85 9.10 -24.68
N THR A 9 -16.92 8.15 -24.55
CA THR A 9 -17.21 6.91 -23.82
C THR A 9 -17.10 7.16 -22.33
N ILE A 10 -18.20 6.93 -21.61
CA ILE A 10 -18.24 6.89 -20.16
C ILE A 10 -18.29 5.42 -19.77
N LEU A 11 -17.31 4.98 -18.99
CA LEU A 11 -17.24 3.65 -18.41
C LEU A 11 -18.37 3.46 -17.38
N PRO A 12 -18.84 2.22 -17.18
CA PRO A 12 -19.71 1.87 -16.07
C PRO A 12 -19.15 2.41 -14.74
N ALA A 13 -20.03 2.78 -13.80
CA ALA A 13 -19.64 3.45 -12.55
C ALA A 13 -18.66 2.64 -11.68
N ASP A 14 -18.69 1.31 -11.79
CA ASP A 14 -17.76 0.35 -11.15
C ASP A 14 -16.40 0.24 -11.85
N LYS A 15 -16.26 0.85 -13.02
CA LYS A 15 -15.03 0.89 -13.83
C LYS A 15 -14.41 2.27 -13.94
N GLN A 16 -15.06 3.29 -13.39
CA GLN A 16 -14.48 4.63 -13.26
C GLN A 16 -13.43 4.65 -12.14
N LEU A 17 -12.43 5.53 -12.26
CA LEU A 17 -11.35 5.64 -11.28
C LEU A 17 -11.90 6.08 -9.93
N ASP A 18 -11.78 5.19 -8.95
CA ASP A 18 -11.89 5.47 -7.52
C ASP A 18 -10.56 5.20 -6.81
N GLU A 19 -10.35 3.98 -6.36
CA GLU A 19 -9.20 3.49 -5.60
C GLU A 19 -8.42 2.44 -6.41
N ASN A 20 -9.09 1.73 -7.34
CA ASN A 20 -8.46 0.67 -8.11
C ASN A 20 -7.81 1.20 -9.41
N TRP A 21 -6.63 1.81 -9.24
CA TRP A 21 -5.85 2.37 -10.34
C TRP A 21 -5.49 1.33 -11.43
N SER A 22 -5.16 0.09 -11.05
CA SER A 22 -4.73 -0.93 -12.01
C SER A 22 -5.85 -1.31 -12.96
N ASP A 23 -7.03 -1.65 -12.43
CA ASP A 23 -8.18 -2.05 -13.25
C ASP A 23 -8.67 -0.89 -14.13
N PHE A 24 -8.68 0.33 -13.58
CA PHE A 24 -9.00 1.54 -14.33
C PHE A 24 -8.02 1.75 -15.48
N LYS A 25 -6.71 1.69 -15.20
CA LYS A 25 -5.64 1.88 -16.18
C LYS A 25 -5.77 0.89 -17.33
N ASP A 26 -5.94 -0.40 -17.04
CA ASP A 26 -6.04 -1.43 -18.08
C ASP A 26 -7.29 -1.25 -18.94
N THR A 27 -8.43 -0.97 -18.30
CA THR A 27 -9.70 -0.71 -18.99
C THR A 27 -9.59 0.53 -19.89
N LEU A 28 -9.01 1.60 -19.38
CA LEU A 28 -8.85 2.85 -20.12
C LEU A 28 -7.86 2.69 -21.28
N VAL A 29 -6.70 2.06 -21.06
CA VAL A 29 -5.70 1.79 -22.10
C VAL A 29 -6.31 0.96 -23.23
N SER A 30 -7.07 -0.09 -22.89
CA SER A 30 -7.78 -0.91 -23.89
C SER A 30 -8.80 -0.09 -24.69
N LEU A 31 -9.58 0.76 -24.02
CA LEU A 31 -10.55 1.64 -24.65
C LEU A 31 -9.90 2.64 -25.62
N VAL A 32 -8.82 3.31 -25.21
CA VAL A 32 -8.16 4.32 -26.06
C VAL A 32 -7.43 3.68 -27.23
N HIS A 33 -6.87 2.49 -27.02
CA HIS A 33 -6.22 1.71 -28.07
C HIS A 33 -7.25 1.33 -29.15
N GLY A 34 -8.41 0.80 -28.75
CA GLY A 34 -9.51 0.49 -29.66
C GLY A 34 -10.08 1.70 -30.42
N ARG A 35 -9.80 2.93 -29.95
CA ARG A 35 -10.19 4.19 -30.60
C ARG A 35 -9.06 4.88 -31.36
N GLY A 36 -7.84 4.36 -31.34
CA GLY A 36 -6.69 5.01 -31.94
C GLY A 36 -6.27 6.31 -31.25
N LEU A 37 -6.67 6.53 -29.99
CA LEU A 37 -6.34 7.73 -29.20
C LEU A 37 -5.13 7.56 -28.28
N GLU A 38 -4.50 6.38 -28.29
CA GLU A 38 -3.37 6.04 -27.42
C GLU A 38 -2.19 7.02 -27.55
N VAL A 39 -1.95 7.52 -28.77
CA VAL A 39 -0.85 8.46 -29.04
C VAL A 39 -1.03 9.83 -28.35
N TYR A 40 -2.27 10.24 -28.09
CA TYR A 40 -2.60 11.46 -27.34
C TYR A 40 -2.47 11.24 -25.84
N LEU A 41 -2.92 10.08 -25.34
CA LEU A 41 -2.75 9.68 -23.94
C LEU A 41 -1.26 9.66 -23.55
N ASN A 42 -0.42 9.09 -24.42
CA ASN A 42 1.02 8.98 -24.20
C ASN A 42 1.79 10.27 -24.51
N GLY A 43 1.15 11.28 -25.13
CA GLY A 43 1.81 12.51 -25.53
C GLY A 43 2.89 12.33 -26.60
N THR A 44 2.82 11.25 -27.39
CA THR A 44 3.81 10.97 -28.44
C THR A 44 3.56 11.74 -29.72
N THR A 45 2.33 12.25 -29.91
CA THR A 45 2.03 13.18 -31.01
C THR A 45 2.44 14.59 -30.63
N ILE A 46 3.20 15.25 -31.50
CA ILE A 46 3.49 16.68 -31.36
C ILE A 46 2.33 17.46 -32.00
N CYS A 47 1.86 18.50 -31.31
CA CYS A 47 0.87 19.42 -31.88
C CYS A 47 1.47 20.06 -33.16
N PRO A 48 0.83 19.90 -34.33
CA PRO A 48 1.37 20.37 -35.59
C PRO A 48 1.37 21.91 -35.65
N SER A 49 2.47 22.49 -36.12
CA SER A 49 2.57 23.92 -36.35
C SER A 49 1.59 24.38 -37.44
N PRO A 50 0.89 25.51 -37.27
CA PRO A 50 0.02 26.05 -38.32
C PRO A 50 0.84 26.66 -39.49
N PRO A 51 0.39 26.64 -40.77
CA PRO A 51 -0.67 25.83 -41.41
C PRO A 51 -0.20 25.05 -42.67
N THR A 52 -0.71 23.84 -42.85
CA THR A 52 -1.08 23.30 -44.18
C THR A 52 -2.43 22.60 -44.04
N PHE A 53 -3.50 23.27 -44.45
CA PHE A 53 -4.86 22.74 -44.37
C PHE A 53 -5.07 21.73 -45.51
N ASN A 54 -4.77 20.46 -45.23
CA ASN A 54 -5.17 19.37 -46.12
C ASN A 54 -6.61 19.02 -45.77
N GLY A 55 -7.57 19.43 -46.60
CA GLY A 55 -9.02 19.32 -46.33
C GLY A 55 -9.60 17.90 -46.26
N HIS A 56 -8.77 16.88 -46.04
CA HIS A 56 -9.20 15.49 -45.88
C HIS A 56 -9.07 15.06 -44.41
N PRO A 57 -10.14 14.50 -43.80
CA PRO A 57 -10.05 13.93 -42.46
C PRO A 57 -9.03 12.80 -42.45
N THR A 58 -8.16 12.77 -41.44
CA THR A 58 -7.17 11.70 -41.31
C THR A 58 -7.73 10.57 -40.45
N PRO A 59 -7.20 9.34 -40.55
CA PRO A 59 -7.51 8.28 -39.59
C PRO A 59 -7.16 8.69 -38.15
N ALA A 60 -7.91 8.20 -37.15
CA ALA A 60 -7.75 8.55 -35.72
C ALA A 60 -6.32 8.34 -35.18
N ASN A 61 -5.61 7.36 -35.74
CA ASN A 61 -4.24 7.01 -35.40
C ASN A 61 -3.18 7.71 -36.27
N SER A 62 -3.57 8.66 -37.13
CA SER A 62 -2.64 9.44 -37.94
C SER A 62 -1.73 10.31 -37.07
N LEU A 63 -0.42 10.20 -37.31
CA LEU A 63 0.58 11.09 -36.72
C LEU A 63 0.63 12.47 -37.39
N MET A 64 -0.08 12.63 -38.50
CA MET A 64 -0.09 13.86 -39.30
C MET A 64 -1.50 14.47 -39.32
N ALA A 65 -2.14 14.52 -38.15
CA ALA A 65 -3.37 15.26 -37.98
C ALA A 65 -3.14 16.76 -38.27
N SER A 66 -4.16 17.46 -38.78
CA SER A 66 -4.13 18.93 -38.80
C SER A 66 -4.20 19.49 -37.38
N THR A 67 -3.84 20.77 -37.16
CA THR A 67 -3.92 21.40 -35.82
C THR A 67 -5.33 21.28 -35.23
N ASN A 68 -6.37 21.62 -36.00
CA ASN A 68 -7.76 21.51 -35.54
C ASN A 68 -8.15 20.06 -35.20
N GLU A 69 -7.70 19.10 -36.00
CA GLU A 69 -7.97 17.68 -35.75
C GLU A 69 -7.22 17.15 -34.53
N TRP A 70 -5.99 17.62 -34.32
CA TRP A 70 -5.19 17.33 -33.14
C TRP A 70 -5.89 17.87 -31.88
N ASP A 71 -6.32 19.14 -31.88
CA ASP A 71 -7.03 19.77 -30.76
C ASP A 71 -8.33 19.03 -30.42
N LEU A 72 -9.09 18.62 -31.44
CA LEU A 72 -10.32 17.86 -31.25
C LEU A 72 -10.07 16.48 -30.62
N ARG A 73 -9.00 15.79 -31.04
CA ARG A 73 -8.66 14.45 -30.55
C ARG A 73 -8.05 14.49 -29.15
N ASP A 74 -7.18 15.45 -28.87
CA ASP A 74 -6.64 15.69 -27.53
C ASP A 74 -7.76 16.09 -26.56
N GLY A 75 -8.63 17.03 -26.96
CA GLY A 75 -9.80 17.41 -26.18
C GLY A 75 -10.79 16.27 -25.94
N LEU A 76 -11.00 15.39 -26.92
CA LEU A 76 -11.80 14.17 -26.76
C LEU A 76 -11.15 13.22 -25.74
N MET A 77 -9.84 13.01 -25.82
CA MET A 77 -9.12 12.16 -24.88
C MET A 77 -9.12 12.75 -23.46
N GLY A 78 -8.89 14.06 -23.32
CA GLY A 78 -9.02 14.77 -22.05
C GLY A 78 -10.43 14.66 -21.46
N SER A 79 -11.46 14.77 -22.29
CA SER A 79 -12.86 14.56 -21.87
C SER A 79 -13.13 13.13 -21.40
N ILE A 80 -12.57 12.12 -22.08
CA ILE A 80 -12.66 10.72 -21.64
C ILE A 80 -12.00 10.57 -20.27
N LEU A 81 -10.82 11.13 -20.04
CA LEU A 81 -10.17 11.09 -18.72
C LEU A 81 -11.03 11.79 -17.66
N TYR A 82 -11.45 13.02 -17.92
CA TYR A 82 -12.19 13.83 -16.95
C TYR A 82 -13.49 13.18 -16.49
N GLN A 83 -14.24 12.57 -17.42
CA GLN A 83 -15.55 11.95 -17.15
C GLN A 83 -15.44 10.56 -16.51
N ASN A 84 -14.28 9.91 -16.58
CA ASN A 84 -14.07 8.57 -16.03
C ASN A 84 -13.28 8.58 -14.71
N VAL A 85 -13.03 9.75 -14.13
CA VAL A 85 -12.42 9.92 -12.81
C VAL A 85 -13.47 10.48 -11.85
N LYS A 86 -13.66 9.85 -10.69
CA LYS A 86 -14.50 10.42 -9.63
C LYS A 86 -13.79 11.65 -9.05
N ASP A 87 -14.52 12.76 -8.95
CA ASP A 87 -13.99 14.03 -8.46
C ASP A 87 -12.66 14.48 -9.11
N PRO A 88 -12.62 14.69 -10.44
CA PRO A 88 -11.38 14.93 -11.19
C PRO A 88 -10.58 16.13 -10.63
N LYS A 89 -11.27 17.15 -10.12
CA LYS A 89 -10.64 18.32 -9.46
C LYS A 89 -9.87 17.95 -8.19
N ALA A 90 -10.36 17.00 -7.39
CA ALA A 90 -9.66 16.49 -6.20
C ALA A 90 -8.40 15.68 -6.58
N HIS A 91 -8.32 15.20 -7.82
CA HIS A 91 -7.13 14.58 -8.39
C HIS A 91 -6.22 15.57 -9.13
N GLY A 92 -6.52 16.87 -9.09
CA GLY A 92 -5.71 17.92 -9.72
C GLY A 92 -5.89 18.00 -11.23
N LEU A 93 -6.97 17.42 -11.78
CA LEU A 93 -7.27 17.50 -13.20
C LEU A 93 -8.07 18.77 -13.52
N LEU A 94 -7.60 19.54 -14.49
CA LEU A 94 -8.33 20.66 -15.06
C LEU A 94 -8.99 20.25 -16.38
N SER A 95 -10.11 20.89 -16.73
CA SER A 95 -10.86 20.57 -17.96
C SER A 95 -10.18 21.04 -19.24
N ASN A 96 -9.13 21.85 -19.13
CA ASN A 96 -8.36 22.43 -20.23
C ASN A 96 -6.92 21.91 -20.28
N ASP A 97 -6.55 20.96 -19.42
CA ASP A 97 -5.25 20.31 -19.49
C ASP A 97 -5.18 19.41 -20.73
N MET A 98 -3.97 19.26 -21.29
CA MET A 98 -3.76 18.29 -22.36
C MET A 98 -3.99 16.88 -21.82
N ALA A 99 -4.50 15.97 -22.66
CA ALA A 99 -4.80 14.61 -22.24
C ALA A 99 -3.58 13.90 -21.62
N HIS A 100 -2.40 14.13 -22.21
CA HIS A 100 -1.13 13.61 -21.68
C HIS A 100 -0.82 14.12 -20.27
N GLN A 101 -1.04 15.42 -20.00
CA GLN A 101 -0.78 16.01 -18.68
C GLN A 101 -1.70 15.41 -17.62
N MET A 102 -2.99 15.25 -17.96
CA MET A 102 -3.97 14.59 -17.09
C MET A 102 -3.54 13.16 -16.78
N TRP A 103 -3.10 12.41 -17.81
CA TRP A 103 -2.63 11.03 -17.65
C TRP A 103 -1.41 10.92 -16.74
N VAL A 104 -0.41 11.80 -16.94
CA VAL A 104 0.81 11.83 -16.11
C VAL A 104 0.47 12.19 -14.66
N ALA A 105 -0.43 13.14 -14.43
CA ALA A 105 -0.87 13.51 -13.08
C ALA A 105 -1.52 12.34 -12.35
N LEU A 106 -2.43 11.62 -13.01
CA LEU A 106 -3.05 10.41 -12.45
C LEU A 106 -2.01 9.31 -12.19
N HIS A 107 -1.18 8.99 -13.20
CA HIS A 107 -0.19 7.93 -13.11
C HIS A 107 0.81 8.19 -11.98
N SER A 108 1.30 9.42 -11.84
CA SER A 108 2.20 9.80 -10.75
C SER A 108 1.54 9.65 -9.38
N LYS A 109 0.32 10.18 -9.21
CA LYS A 109 -0.42 10.13 -7.93
C LYS A 109 -0.66 8.70 -7.46
N PHE A 110 -1.17 7.84 -8.34
CA PHE A 110 -1.55 6.49 -7.97
C PHE A 110 -0.38 5.50 -7.94
N THR A 111 0.63 5.68 -8.79
CA THR A 111 1.86 4.89 -8.69
C THR A 111 2.60 5.21 -7.40
N HIS A 112 2.69 6.49 -7.01
CA HIS A 112 3.32 6.85 -5.74
C HIS A 112 2.57 6.26 -4.52
N ALA A 113 1.23 6.32 -4.52
CA ALA A 113 0.43 5.71 -3.47
C ALA A 113 0.65 4.20 -3.38
N SER A 114 0.70 3.50 -4.51
CA SER A 114 1.00 2.06 -4.57
C SER A 114 2.39 1.75 -4.01
N GLU A 115 3.43 2.51 -4.38
CA GLU A 115 4.78 2.31 -3.86
C GLU A 115 4.89 2.58 -2.35
N VAL A 116 4.21 3.60 -1.83
CA VAL A 116 4.14 3.86 -0.38
C VAL A 116 3.46 2.71 0.35
N LEU A 117 2.34 2.21 -0.17
CA LEU A 117 1.63 1.07 0.41
C LEU A 117 2.47 -0.21 0.39
N LYS A 118 3.21 -0.46 -0.70
CA LYS A 118 4.18 -1.58 -0.78
C LYS A 118 5.30 -1.43 0.25
N GLY A 119 5.81 -0.22 0.44
CA GLY A 119 6.80 0.09 1.48
C GLY A 119 6.29 -0.22 2.89
N LEU A 120 5.10 0.29 3.22
CA LEU A 120 4.44 0.03 4.51
C LEU A 120 4.13 -1.46 4.73
N ALA A 121 3.66 -2.15 3.70
CA ALA A 121 3.43 -3.59 3.75
C ALA A 121 4.75 -4.34 4.03
N THR A 122 5.83 -3.98 3.33
CA THR A 122 7.15 -4.58 3.53
C THR A 122 7.69 -4.35 4.94
N GLU A 123 7.56 -3.13 5.46
CA GLU A 123 7.96 -2.79 6.82
C GLU A 123 7.15 -3.59 7.86
N ARG A 124 5.83 -3.70 7.66
CA ARG A 124 4.95 -4.47 8.56
C ARG A 124 5.32 -5.96 8.55
N LEU A 125 5.60 -6.52 7.37
CA LEU A 125 6.06 -7.90 7.22
C LEU A 125 7.40 -8.14 7.92
N HIS A 126 8.32 -7.19 7.82
CA HIS A 126 9.59 -7.26 8.53
C HIS A 126 9.43 -7.16 10.05
N ALA A 127 8.56 -6.29 10.55
CA ALA A 127 8.24 -6.19 11.97
C ALA A 127 7.66 -7.51 12.52
N LEU A 128 6.71 -8.11 11.80
CA LEU A 128 6.15 -9.41 12.15
C LEU A 128 7.21 -10.52 12.14
N ARG A 129 8.16 -10.50 11.20
CA ARG A 129 9.30 -11.43 11.17
C ARG A 129 10.11 -11.37 12.46
N ILE A 130 10.42 -10.16 12.93
CA ILE A 130 11.19 -9.95 14.15
C ILE A 130 10.40 -10.46 15.35
N GLU A 131 9.12 -10.08 15.48
CA GLU A 131 8.27 -10.48 16.60
C GLU A 131 8.19 -12.00 16.74
N VAL A 132 7.97 -12.72 15.64
CA VAL A 132 7.85 -14.18 15.69
C VAL A 132 9.20 -14.86 15.95
N SER A 133 10.29 -14.34 15.39
CA SER A 133 11.64 -14.80 15.72
C SER A 133 11.96 -14.63 17.21
N CYS A 134 11.60 -13.49 17.81
CA CYS A 134 11.75 -13.23 19.24
C CYS A 134 10.91 -14.17 20.12
N ALA A 135 9.77 -14.67 19.63
CA ALA A 135 8.93 -15.62 20.33
C ALA A 135 9.48 -17.07 20.32
N GLY A 136 10.67 -17.30 19.74
CA GLY A 136 11.26 -18.64 19.62
C GLY A 136 10.58 -19.53 18.59
N ALA A 137 9.64 -18.98 17.82
CA ALA A 137 8.97 -19.69 16.76
C ALA A 137 9.81 -19.60 15.48
N HIS A 138 10.35 -20.74 15.05
CA HIS A 138 10.99 -20.88 13.76
C HIS A 138 9.89 -20.99 12.69
N ILE A 139 9.42 -19.85 12.15
CA ILE A 139 8.51 -19.92 11.01
C ILE A 139 9.30 -20.47 9.82
N MET A 140 8.97 -21.68 9.38
CA MET A 140 9.44 -22.17 8.08
C MET A 140 8.91 -21.25 6.98
N ASP A 141 9.76 -20.91 6.01
CA ASP A 141 9.47 -19.95 4.94
C ASP A 141 8.10 -20.19 4.25
N ALA A 142 7.66 -21.44 4.12
CA ALA A 142 6.35 -21.78 3.54
C ALA A 142 5.15 -21.25 4.36
N LYS A 143 5.21 -21.33 5.70
CA LYS A 143 4.14 -20.88 6.60
C LYS A 143 4.18 -19.36 6.79
N MET A 144 5.38 -18.78 6.70
CA MET A 144 5.58 -17.34 6.62
C MET A 144 4.95 -16.81 5.33
N ASN A 145 5.34 -17.35 4.18
CA ASN A 145 4.80 -16.96 2.88
C ASN A 145 3.27 -17.06 2.86
N SER A 146 2.66 -18.08 3.45
CA SER A 146 1.20 -18.17 3.63
C SER A 146 0.59 -16.98 4.40
N VAL A 147 1.22 -16.54 5.49
CA VAL A 147 0.73 -15.40 6.29
C VAL A 147 0.99 -14.07 5.56
N ILE A 148 2.16 -13.93 4.95
CA ILE A 148 2.56 -12.76 4.16
C ILE A 148 1.63 -12.57 2.96
N LEU A 149 1.41 -13.62 2.17
CA LEU A 149 0.51 -13.61 1.01
C LEU A 149 -0.95 -13.43 1.44
N GLY A 150 -1.33 -13.91 2.63
CA GLY A 150 -2.62 -13.62 3.24
C GLY A 150 -2.79 -12.19 3.73
N SER A 151 -1.71 -11.41 3.82
CA SER A 151 -1.74 -10.02 4.28
C SER A 151 -1.75 -9.02 3.12
N LEU A 152 -1.54 -9.46 1.87
CA LEU A 152 -1.42 -8.59 0.70
C LEU A 152 -2.78 -8.38 0.00
N PRO A 153 -3.04 -7.17 -0.54
CA PRO A 153 -4.26 -6.88 -1.30
C PRO A 153 -4.30 -7.70 -2.61
N ASN A 154 -5.44 -8.37 -2.84
CA ASN A 154 -5.63 -9.37 -3.89
C ASN A 154 -5.51 -8.82 -5.33
N VAL A 155 -5.72 -7.51 -5.53
CA VAL A 155 -5.86 -6.90 -6.86
C VAL A 155 -4.54 -6.60 -7.56
N GLU A 156 -3.49 -6.16 -6.85
CA GLU A 156 -2.18 -5.89 -7.49
C GLU A 156 -1.29 -7.14 -7.60
N PHE A 157 -1.52 -8.15 -6.77
CA PHE A 157 -0.71 -9.37 -6.72
C PHE A 157 -1.40 -10.59 -7.31
N ALA A 158 -2.58 -10.45 -7.94
CA ALA A 158 -3.33 -11.58 -8.51
C ALA A 158 -2.46 -12.47 -9.43
N SER A 159 -1.60 -11.88 -10.25
CA SER A 159 -0.66 -12.61 -11.12
C SER A 159 0.43 -13.35 -10.33
N SER A 160 0.93 -12.78 -9.24
CA SER A 160 1.87 -13.44 -8.32
C SER A 160 1.18 -14.54 -7.50
N ILE A 161 -0.09 -14.34 -7.13
CA ILE A 161 -0.93 -15.31 -6.41
C ILE A 161 -1.29 -16.49 -7.33
N LEU A 162 -1.57 -16.24 -8.62
CA LEU A 162 -1.84 -17.26 -9.64
C LEU A 162 -0.65 -18.19 -9.89
N GLN A 163 0.59 -17.66 -9.89
CA GLN A 163 1.79 -18.50 -9.95
C GLN A 163 1.94 -19.44 -8.73
N LEU A 164 1.29 -19.11 -7.61
CA LEU A 164 1.33 -19.87 -6.36
C LEU A 164 0.12 -20.82 -6.18
N GLN A 165 -0.88 -20.77 -7.07
CA GLN A 165 -2.05 -21.66 -7.08
C GLN A 165 -1.72 -23.12 -7.46
N SER A 166 -0.48 -23.42 -7.83
CA SER A 166 -0.01 -24.80 -8.09
C SER A 166 0.04 -25.69 -6.83
N HIS A 167 -0.23 -25.14 -5.64
CA HIS A 167 -0.25 -25.89 -4.38
C HIS A 167 -1.65 -26.02 -3.77
N THR A 168 -2.03 -27.26 -3.47
CA THR A 168 -3.34 -27.75 -2.98
C THR A 168 -3.87 -27.13 -1.66
N VAL A 169 -3.10 -26.27 -1.00
CA VAL A 169 -3.45 -25.66 0.31
C VAL A 169 -4.18 -24.31 0.16
N THR A 170 -4.25 -23.75 -1.05
CA THR A 170 -4.68 -22.36 -1.31
C THR A 170 -6.19 -22.11 -1.21
N VAL A 171 -7.07 -23.08 -1.45
CA VAL A 171 -8.53 -22.82 -1.54
C VAL A 171 -9.17 -22.49 -0.18
N LYS A 172 -8.77 -23.18 0.90
CA LYS A 172 -9.25 -22.87 2.27
C LYS A 172 -8.71 -21.53 2.75
N LEU A 173 -7.51 -21.16 2.32
CA LEU A 173 -6.88 -19.89 2.65
C LEU A 173 -7.62 -18.72 1.98
N ILE A 174 -7.95 -18.83 0.70
CA ILE A 174 -8.70 -17.80 -0.05
C ILE A 174 -10.07 -17.50 0.59
N SER A 175 -10.78 -18.51 1.09
CA SER A 175 -12.07 -18.34 1.77
C SER A 175 -11.94 -17.61 3.11
N LEU A 176 -10.93 -17.96 3.92
CA LEU A 176 -10.67 -17.30 5.20
C LEU A 176 -10.27 -15.83 5.00
N LEU A 177 -9.47 -15.56 3.97
CA LEU A 177 -8.99 -14.22 3.62
C LEU A 177 -10.11 -13.29 3.19
N ARG A 178 -11.06 -13.79 2.40
CA ARG A 178 -12.27 -13.04 2.03
C ARG A 178 -13.08 -12.62 3.27
N THR A 179 -13.19 -13.52 4.24
CA THR A 179 -13.98 -13.31 5.46
C THR A 179 -13.33 -12.28 6.40
N CYS A 180 -12.01 -12.34 6.57
CA CYS A 180 -11.27 -11.38 7.40
C CYS A 180 -11.22 -9.97 6.78
N TRP A 181 -11.14 -9.88 5.44
CA TRP A 181 -11.16 -8.60 4.73
C TRP A 181 -12.48 -7.84 4.92
N GLU A 182 -13.61 -8.52 4.72
CA GLU A 182 -14.93 -7.88 4.92
C GLU A 182 -15.14 -7.35 6.34
N TYR A 183 -14.54 -8.01 7.33
CA TYR A 183 -14.63 -7.61 8.73
C TYR A 183 -13.78 -6.37 9.05
N LEU A 184 -12.54 -6.31 8.55
CA LEU A 184 -11.63 -5.18 8.81
C LEU A 184 -12.02 -3.94 8.01
N TYR A 185 -12.40 -4.09 6.75
CA TYR A 185 -12.79 -2.97 5.89
C TYR A 185 -14.07 -2.28 6.39
N LYS A 186 -15.07 -3.05 6.86
CA LYS A 186 -16.28 -2.50 7.50
C LYS A 186 -15.99 -1.76 8.81
N LYS A 187 -14.92 -2.14 9.52
CA LYS A 187 -14.52 -1.52 10.80
C LYS A 187 -13.80 -0.19 10.57
N GLU A 188 -12.99 -0.08 9.54
CA GLU A 188 -12.19 1.12 9.23
C GLU A 188 -13.05 2.25 8.62
N LEU A 189 -14.09 1.90 7.85
CA LEU A 189 -15.13 2.84 7.40
C LEU A 189 -15.98 3.39 8.56
N ALA A 190 -16.18 2.61 9.63
CA ALA A 190 -16.92 3.07 10.81
C ALA A 190 -16.12 4.05 11.69
N THR A 191 -14.78 4.04 11.60
CA THR A 191 -13.91 4.91 12.41
C THR A 191 -13.45 6.18 11.70
N ASN A 192 -13.50 6.23 10.36
CA ASN A 192 -12.92 7.34 9.58
C ASN A 192 -13.91 8.44 9.13
N PHE A 193 -15.20 8.36 9.50
CA PHE A 193 -16.16 9.46 9.30
C PHE A 193 -16.24 10.46 10.48
N GLY A 194 -15.12 10.67 11.17
CA GLY A 194 -14.95 11.70 12.19
C GLY A 194 -13.98 12.80 11.74
N THR A 195 -14.29 13.53 10.68
CA THR A 195 -13.57 14.74 10.27
C THR A 195 -13.87 15.90 11.22
N HIS A 196 -13.21 15.90 12.38
CA HIS A 196 -12.96 17.11 13.14
C HIS A 196 -11.46 17.27 13.31
N GLY A 197 -10.91 18.35 12.75
CA GLY A 197 -9.47 18.62 12.73
C GLY A 197 -8.86 18.51 14.11
N THR A 198 -8.01 17.51 14.31
CA THR A 198 -7.13 17.43 15.47
C THR A 198 -6.10 18.55 15.35
N SER A 199 -6.44 19.71 15.90
CA SER A 199 -5.50 20.79 16.17
C SER A 199 -4.67 20.41 17.39
N CYS A 200 -3.35 20.41 17.25
CA CYS A 200 -2.46 20.33 18.39
C CYS A 200 -2.68 21.57 19.28
N GLY A 201 -3.05 21.38 20.55
CA GLY A 201 -3.27 22.50 21.47
C GLY A 201 -1.99 23.23 21.89
N ASN A 202 -0.81 22.77 21.44
CA ASN A 202 0.49 23.23 21.91
C ASN A 202 1.35 23.89 20.80
N CYS A 203 0.95 23.76 19.53
CA CYS A 203 1.63 24.45 18.46
C CYS A 203 0.65 24.81 17.33
N PRO A 204 0.93 25.86 16.54
CA PRO A 204 0.01 26.35 15.53
C PRO A 204 -0.08 25.45 14.28
N VAL A 205 0.67 24.35 14.23
CA VAL A 205 0.74 23.46 13.07
C VAL A 205 -0.40 22.44 13.13
N SER A 206 -1.31 22.48 12.15
CA SER A 206 -2.38 21.50 11.99
C SER A 206 -1.86 20.15 11.50
N GLY A 207 -2.61 19.06 11.75
CA GLY A 207 -2.34 17.75 11.15
C GLY A 207 -1.54 16.77 12.01
N HIS A 208 -1.40 17.02 13.32
CA HIS A 208 -0.82 16.05 14.25
C HIS A 208 -1.47 16.14 15.63
N THR A 209 -1.32 15.08 16.42
CA THR A 209 -1.80 15.01 17.81
C THR A 209 -0.73 15.52 18.78
N THR A 210 -1.14 15.86 20.01
CA THR A 210 -0.25 16.30 21.10
C THR A 210 0.89 15.31 21.39
N GLU A 211 0.68 14.01 21.17
CA GLU A 211 1.69 12.97 21.38
C GLU A 211 2.80 13.00 20.31
N LEU A 212 2.46 13.42 19.09
CA LEU A 212 3.36 13.52 17.95
C LEU A 212 4.01 14.90 17.81
N SER A 213 3.75 15.81 18.75
CA SER A 213 4.27 17.17 18.69
C SER A 213 5.77 17.23 19.00
N TRP A 214 6.50 18.04 18.23
CA TRP A 214 7.91 18.37 18.45
C TRP A 214 8.13 19.55 19.41
N ALA A 215 7.05 20.20 19.86
CA ALA A 215 7.11 21.31 20.81
C ALA A 215 7.53 20.84 22.22
N CYS A 216 8.04 21.79 23.01
CA CYS A 216 8.56 21.54 24.36
C CYS A 216 7.53 20.84 25.27
N GLY A 217 7.97 19.82 26.03
CA GLY A 217 7.20 19.09 27.03
C GLY A 217 6.35 17.92 26.52
N LYS A 218 6.54 17.45 25.28
CA LYS A 218 5.68 16.42 24.64
C LYS A 218 6.48 15.29 23.94
N GLY A 219 5.75 14.31 23.39
CA GLY A 219 6.27 12.98 23.05
C GLY A 219 7.49 12.96 22.12
N HIS A 220 7.59 13.90 21.18
CA HIS A 220 8.72 13.99 20.25
C HIS A 220 9.56 15.26 20.39
N GLU A 221 9.56 15.90 21.56
CA GLU A 221 10.42 17.06 21.81
C GLU A 221 11.89 16.78 21.41
N GLY A 222 12.48 17.73 20.69
CA GLY A 222 13.87 17.66 20.22
C GLY A 222 14.15 16.67 19.09
N GLN A 223 13.12 16.06 18.50
CA GLN A 223 13.23 15.12 17.35
C GLN A 223 12.65 15.69 16.05
N GLY A 224 12.39 17.00 16.01
CA GLY A 224 11.97 17.66 14.78
C GLY A 224 13.00 17.46 13.66
N PRO A 225 12.55 17.34 12.40
CA PRO A 225 13.45 17.32 11.25
C PRO A 225 14.28 18.61 11.18
N ARG A 226 15.45 18.58 10.50
CA ARG A 226 16.39 19.72 10.45
C ARG A 226 15.79 21.05 9.97
N TRP A 227 14.70 21.02 9.21
CA TRP A 227 14.00 22.21 8.72
C TRP A 227 13.02 22.80 9.76
N TRP A 228 12.74 22.09 10.84
CA TRP A 228 11.85 22.56 11.91
C TRP A 228 12.62 23.46 12.87
N VAL A 229 12.16 24.70 13.01
CA VAL A 229 12.71 25.69 13.94
C VAL A 229 11.67 25.90 15.03
N SER A 230 12.08 25.77 16.30
CA SER A 230 11.17 26.05 17.41
C SER A 230 10.76 27.53 17.39
N PRO A 231 9.48 27.87 17.63
CA PRO A 231 9.07 29.26 17.78
C PRO A 231 9.93 29.98 18.83
N ALA A 232 10.28 31.25 18.57
CA ALA A 232 11.08 32.05 19.50
C ALA A 232 10.46 32.05 20.91
N GLY A 233 11.26 31.73 21.93
CA GLY A 233 10.79 31.59 23.32
C GLY A 233 10.29 30.20 23.71
N MET A 234 10.19 29.25 22.76
CA MET A 234 9.94 27.83 23.02
C MET A 234 11.16 26.95 22.72
N GLU A 235 12.36 27.54 22.72
CA GLU A 235 13.59 26.77 22.60
C GLU A 235 13.73 25.86 23.83
N PRO A 236 13.89 24.54 23.63
CA PRO A 236 14.18 23.63 24.73
C PRO A 236 15.44 24.10 25.44
N ARG A 237 15.42 24.19 26.78
CA ARG A 237 16.66 24.43 27.51
C ARG A 237 17.58 23.24 27.24
N LEU A 238 18.84 23.50 26.93
CA LEU A 238 19.81 22.44 26.62
C LEU A 238 19.84 21.34 27.69
N GLN A 239 19.68 21.73 28.97
CA GLN A 239 19.60 20.84 30.12
C GLN A 239 18.40 19.89 30.05
N ASP A 240 17.24 20.35 29.58
CA ASP A 240 16.02 19.52 29.44
C ASP A 240 16.18 18.52 28.29
N VAL A 241 16.81 18.93 27.18
CA VAL A 241 17.12 18.04 26.05
C VAL A 241 18.08 16.94 26.47
N GLU A 242 19.11 17.28 27.25
CA GLU A 242 20.07 16.32 27.79
C GLU A 242 19.42 15.37 28.80
N ALA A 243 18.54 15.87 29.68
CA ALA A 243 17.78 15.05 30.61
C ALA A 243 16.84 14.06 29.90
N VAL A 244 16.13 14.49 28.84
CA VAL A 244 15.27 13.61 28.04
C VAL A 244 16.10 12.56 27.29
N LYS A 245 17.26 12.94 26.74
CA LYS A 245 18.20 11.98 26.11
C LYS A 245 18.70 10.96 27.14
N ALA A 246 19.12 11.41 28.32
CA ALA A 246 19.58 10.54 29.39
C ALA A 246 18.48 9.58 29.87
N MET A 247 17.24 10.07 30.02
CA MET A 247 16.08 9.25 30.38
C MET A 247 15.78 8.18 29.32
N ARG A 248 15.91 8.52 28.03
CA ARG A 248 15.73 7.55 26.94
C ARG A 248 16.81 6.47 26.95
N VAL A 249 18.08 6.86 27.12
CA VAL A 249 19.19 5.91 27.27
C VAL A 249 18.95 4.99 28.47
N ALA A 250 18.52 5.53 29.61
CA ALA A 250 18.18 4.75 30.79
C ALA A 250 17.05 3.75 30.50
N LYS A 251 15.95 4.18 29.85
CA LYS A 251 14.82 3.32 29.48
C LYS A 251 15.24 2.20 28.52
N GLN A 252 16.10 2.52 27.55
CA GLN A 252 16.65 1.55 26.61
C GLN A 252 17.56 0.53 27.31
N ASN A 253 18.42 0.99 28.22
CA ASN A 253 19.25 0.12 29.04
C ASN A 253 18.39 -0.81 29.90
N THR A 254 17.35 -0.30 30.58
CA THR A 254 16.42 -1.13 31.35
C THR A 254 15.72 -2.18 30.49
N LYS A 255 15.31 -1.83 29.26
CA LYS A 255 14.71 -2.77 28.32
C LYS A 255 15.71 -3.88 27.94
N MET A 256 16.95 -3.52 27.62
CA MET A 256 18.00 -4.49 27.30
C MET A 256 18.32 -5.41 28.48
N THR A 257 18.39 -4.87 29.70
CA THR A 257 18.58 -5.67 30.92
C THR A 257 17.45 -6.67 31.14
N ARG A 258 16.19 -6.28 30.89
CA ARG A 258 15.04 -7.21 30.99
C ARG A 258 15.12 -8.33 29.97
N ILE A 259 15.52 -8.03 28.74
CA ILE A 259 15.70 -9.05 27.69
C ILE A 259 16.81 -10.04 28.10
N ALA A 260 17.95 -9.54 28.56
CA ALA A 260 19.05 -10.37 29.04
C ALA A 260 18.61 -11.27 30.23
N ALA A 261 17.87 -10.72 31.20
CA ALA A 261 17.35 -11.48 32.32
C ALA A 261 16.37 -12.58 31.87
N ALA A 262 15.50 -12.29 30.90
CA ALA A 262 14.57 -13.28 30.34
C ALA A 262 15.32 -14.41 29.61
N GLN A 263 16.41 -14.10 28.90
CA GLN A 263 17.24 -15.10 28.22
C GLN A 263 17.95 -16.02 29.23
N VAL A 264 18.47 -15.48 30.33
CA VAL A 264 19.09 -16.28 31.40
C VAL A 264 18.07 -17.19 32.07
N ALA A 265 16.86 -16.68 32.35
CA ALA A 265 15.78 -17.48 32.92
C ALA A 265 15.34 -18.62 31.97
N ALA A 266 15.25 -18.35 30.67
CA ALA A 266 14.93 -19.36 29.66
C ALA A 266 16.02 -20.45 29.57
N ALA A 267 17.30 -20.07 29.62
CA ALA A 267 18.42 -21.01 29.63
C ALA A 267 18.41 -21.91 30.88
N ALA A 268 18.13 -21.36 32.06
CA ALA A 268 18.04 -22.12 33.30
C ALA A 268 16.90 -23.17 33.27
N ALA A 269 15.77 -22.86 32.63
CA ALA A 269 14.65 -23.78 32.49
C ALA A 269 14.93 -24.97 31.57
N GLN A 270 15.91 -24.87 30.67
CA GLN A 270 16.28 -25.97 29.76
C GLN A 270 17.19 -27.03 30.42
N VAL A 271 17.80 -26.74 31.57
CA VAL A 271 18.77 -27.63 32.23
C VAL A 271 18.11 -28.66 33.16
N THR A 272 16.80 -28.57 33.43
CA THR A 272 16.18 -29.27 34.58
C THR A 272 15.32 -30.51 34.26
N VAL A 273 15.35 -31.06 33.04
CA VAL A 273 14.63 -32.32 32.75
C VAL A 273 15.63 -33.48 32.69
N PRO A 274 15.88 -34.21 33.81
CA PRO A 274 16.55 -35.50 33.70
C PRO A 274 15.68 -36.41 32.83
N ALA A 275 16.27 -36.95 31.78
CA ALA A 275 15.59 -37.84 30.85
C ALA A 275 14.92 -38.99 31.64
N PRO A 276 13.62 -39.28 31.43
CA PRO A 276 13.00 -40.43 32.05
C PRO A 276 13.72 -41.68 31.53
N ALA A 277 14.22 -42.50 32.45
CA ALA A 277 14.84 -43.77 32.13
C ALA A 277 13.86 -44.62 31.29
N VAL A 278 14.19 -44.79 30.01
CA VAL A 278 13.42 -45.64 29.10
C VAL A 278 13.65 -47.07 29.55
N VAL A 279 12.65 -47.65 30.22
CA VAL A 279 12.62 -49.08 30.53
C VAL A 279 12.27 -49.81 29.24
N THR A 280 13.28 -50.36 28.58
CA THR A 280 13.12 -51.21 27.40
C THR A 280 12.55 -52.56 27.84
N LEU A 281 11.24 -52.74 27.67
CA LEU A 281 10.59 -54.04 27.82
C LEU A 281 10.97 -54.93 26.64
N ASN A 282 11.79 -55.94 26.91
CA ASN A 282 12.21 -56.96 25.96
C ASN A 282 11.03 -57.90 25.68
N THR A 283 10.41 -57.79 24.51
CA THR A 283 9.33 -58.66 24.06
C THR A 283 9.91 -60.00 23.61
N ALA A 284 9.98 -60.97 24.52
CA ALA A 284 10.33 -62.35 24.18
C ALA A 284 9.20 -63.01 23.37
N ALA A 285 9.60 -63.73 22.33
CA ALA A 285 8.75 -64.40 21.37
C ALA A 285 7.79 -65.43 22.01
N PHE A 286 6.49 -65.30 21.72
CA PHE A 286 5.50 -66.33 21.96
C PHE A 286 5.30 -67.14 20.67
N THR A 287 5.86 -68.35 20.63
CA THR A 287 5.51 -69.38 19.65
C THR A 287 4.34 -70.19 20.21
N SER A 288 3.21 -70.18 19.50
CA SER A 288 2.03 -70.99 19.84
C SER A 288 1.98 -72.22 18.92
N PRO A 289 1.71 -73.44 19.43
CA PRO A 289 1.59 -74.63 18.60
C PRO A 289 0.17 -74.74 17.99
N MET A 290 0.07 -75.23 16.76
CA MET A 290 -1.18 -75.63 16.12
C MET A 290 -1.69 -76.97 16.69
N PRO A 291 -3.01 -77.14 16.88
CA PRO A 291 -3.61 -78.45 17.05
C PRO A 291 -3.97 -79.09 15.70
N ILE A 292 -4.02 -80.42 15.73
CA ILE A 292 -4.20 -81.42 14.66
C ILE A 292 -5.54 -81.29 13.94
#